data_AF-A0A838TY95-F1
#
_entry.id   AF-A0A838TY95-F1
#
_cell.length_a   1.000
_cell.length_b   1.000
_cell.length_c   1.000
_cell.angle_alpha   90.00
_cell.angle_beta   90.00
_cell.angle_gamma   90.00
#
_symmetry.space_group_name_H-M   'P 1'
#
loop_
_entity.id
_entity.type
_entity.pdbx_description
1 polymer ?
#
loop_
_entity_poly.entity_id
_entity_poly.type
_entity_poly.pdbx_seq_one_letter_code
_entity_poly.pdbx_strand_id
1 'polypeptide(L)'
;ISGTPTQSGTYTVTLNGYNNCNGTDSKVLTITIDKVVSTNVMNFPNTAFHASSLGSLFSTMWGGVVWLLMLAIGVVAYLWFRTSNKLAR
;
A
#
# COMPACT_ATOMS: atom_id res chain seq x y z
N ILE A 1 27.18 -1.58 -21.82
CA ILE A 1 26.14 -2.37 -21.09
C ILE A 1 24.81 -1.64 -21.30
N SER A 2 23.78 -2.30 -21.85
CA SER A 2 22.47 -1.70 -22.16
C SER A 2 21.34 -2.72 -22.02
N GLY A 3 20.10 -2.25 -21.82
CA GLY A 3 18.90 -3.09 -21.67
C GLY A 3 17.97 -2.59 -20.55
N THR A 4 16.82 -3.24 -20.39
CA THR A 4 15.88 -3.00 -19.28
C THR A 4 15.88 -4.21 -18.35
N PRO A 5 16.51 -4.13 -17.17
CA PRO A 5 16.52 -5.25 -16.24
C PRO A 5 15.12 -5.53 -15.68
N THR A 6 14.72 -6.81 -15.66
CA THR A 6 13.38 -7.25 -15.20
C THR A 6 13.40 -7.83 -13.79
N GLN A 7 14.58 -8.06 -13.22
CA GLN A 7 14.75 -8.67 -11.91
C GLN A 7 15.57 -7.75 -11.01
N SER A 8 15.09 -7.53 -9.79
CA SER A 8 15.81 -6.80 -8.75
C SER A 8 16.95 -7.64 -8.19
N GLY A 9 18.06 -7.00 -7.87
CA GLY A 9 19.22 -7.67 -7.29
C GLY A 9 20.51 -6.90 -7.51
N THR A 10 21.60 -7.46 -7.00
CA THR A 10 22.97 -6.95 -7.21
C THR A 10 23.68 -7.85 -8.21
N TYR A 11 24.25 -7.24 -9.24
CA TYR A 11 24.95 -7.91 -10.31
C TYR A 11 26.39 -7.41 -10.36
N THR A 12 27.35 -8.33 -10.33
CA THR A 12 28.78 -8.03 -10.45
C THR A 12 29.22 -8.34 -11.87
N VAL A 13 29.79 -7.33 -12.53
CA VAL A 13 30.32 -7.45 -13.89
C VAL A 13 31.83 -7.20 -13.84
N THR A 14 32.60 -8.20 -14.25
CA THR A 14 34.04 -8.05 -14.45
C THR A 14 34.29 -7.50 -15.85
N LEU A 15 34.92 -6.32 -15.92
CA LEU A 15 35.30 -5.64 -17.14
C LEU A 15 36.79 -5.87 -17.38
N ASN A 16 37.11 -6.55 -18.46
CA ASN A 16 38.48 -6.77 -18.90
C ASN A 16 38.82 -5.77 -20.01
N GLY A 17 39.87 -4.98 -19.80
CA GLY A 17 40.45 -4.09 -20.80
C GLY A 17 41.72 -4.70 -21.38
N TYR A 18 41.89 -4.59 -22.69
CA TYR A 18 43.11 -4.97 -23.40
C TYR A 18 43.66 -3.77 -24.17
N ASN A 19 44.98 -3.60 -24.09
CA ASN A 19 45.77 -2.71 -24.90
C ASN A 19 46.50 -3.57 -25.96
N ASN A 20 46.47 -3.14 -27.22
CA ASN A 20 47.09 -3.83 -28.37
C ASN A 20 48.61 -4.11 -28.25
N CYS A 21 49.25 -3.66 -27.17
CA CYS A 21 50.63 -3.92 -26.75
C CYS A 21 50.72 -4.89 -25.56
N ASN A 22 49.83 -5.90 -25.47
CA ASN A 22 49.82 -6.96 -24.46
C ASN A 22 49.48 -6.53 -23.02
N GLY A 23 49.03 -5.29 -22.82
CA GLY A 23 48.59 -4.82 -21.50
C GLY A 23 47.16 -5.28 -21.22
N THR A 24 46.93 -5.91 -20.06
CA THR A 24 45.59 -6.26 -19.57
C THR A 24 45.29 -5.57 -18.26
N ASP A 25 44.07 -5.08 -18.11
CA ASP A 25 43.56 -4.61 -16.82
C ASP A 25 42.15 -5.17 -16.58
N SER A 26 41.76 -5.29 -15.32
CA SER A 26 40.43 -5.74 -14.92
C SER A 26 39.84 -4.82 -13.87
N LYS A 27 38.53 -4.58 -13.98
CA LYS A 27 37.75 -3.76 -13.03
C LYS A 27 36.41 -4.42 -12.77
N VAL A 28 35.93 -4.31 -11.54
CA VAL A 28 34.60 -4.83 -11.15
C VAL A 28 33.62 -3.66 -11.14
N LEU A 29 32.50 -3.83 -11.84
CA LEU A 29 31.35 -2.94 -11.79
C LEU A 29 30.22 -3.64 -11.04
N THR A 30 29.75 -3.01 -9.98
CA THR A 30 28.57 -3.46 -9.23
C THR A 30 27.35 -2.68 -9.70
N ILE A 31 26.32 -3.39 -10.14
CA ILE A 31 25.04 -2.83 -10.59
C ILE A 31 23.97 -3.28 -9.61
N THR A 32 23.28 -2.33 -9.00
CA THR A 32 22.13 -2.60 -8.11
C THR A 32 20.85 -2.21 -8.83
N ILE A 33 19.92 -3.15 -8.92
CA ILE A 33 18.58 -2.93 -9.47
C ILE A 33 17.59 -3.04 -8.32
N ASP A 34 16.99 -1.90 -7.98
CA ASP A 34 16.00 -1.82 -6.92
C ASP A 34 14.72 -2.55 -7.32
N LYS A 35 14.05 -3.10 -6.32
CA LYS A 35 12.73 -3.70 -6.51
C LYS A 35 11.70 -2.60 -6.71
N VAL A 36 10.94 -2.71 -7.79
CA VAL A 36 9.73 -1.91 -7.96
C VAL A 36 8.68 -2.41 -6.96
N VAL A 37 8.37 -1.59 -5.96
CA VAL A 37 7.27 -1.85 -5.05
C VAL A 37 5.99 -1.37 -5.72
N SER A 38 5.18 -2.32 -6.20
CA SER A 38 3.81 -1.99 -6.62
C SER A 38 2.98 -1.76 -5.37
N THR A 39 2.54 -0.52 -5.18
CA THR A 39 1.55 -0.20 -4.15
C THR A 39 0.19 -0.61 -4.69
N ASN A 40 -0.37 -1.69 -4.13
CA ASN A 40 -1.79 -1.95 -4.28
C ASN A 40 -2.55 -0.84 -3.55
N VAL A 41 -2.92 0.22 -4.27
CA VAL A 41 -3.87 1.19 -3.76
C VAL A 41 -5.22 0.50 -3.76
N MET A 42 -5.66 0.05 -2.58
CA MET A 42 -7.04 -0.36 -2.40
C MET A 42 -7.91 0.89 -2.57
N ASN A 43 -8.40 1.09 -3.80
CA ASN A 43 -9.33 2.16 -4.10
C ASN A 43 -10.68 1.78 -3.49
N PHE A 44 -10.91 2.20 -2.25
CA PHE A 44 -12.24 2.15 -1.67
C PHE A 44 -13.08 3.22 -2.36
N PRO A 45 -14.10 2.86 -3.16
CA PRO A 45 -15.05 3.86 -3.61
C PRO A 45 -15.69 4.47 -2.36
N ASN A 46 -15.50 5.78 -2.18
CA ASN A 46 -16.05 6.57 -1.08
C ASN A 46 -17.59 6.58 -1.01
N THR A 47 -18.27 5.90 -1.94
CA THR A 47 -19.73 5.79 -1.99
C THR A 47 -20.26 4.47 -1.44
N ALA A 48 -19.40 3.54 -1.02
CA ALA A 48 -19.81 2.26 -0.48
C ALA A 48 -19.00 1.83 0.76
N PHE A 49 -18.79 2.75 1.71
CA PHE A 49 -18.81 2.31 3.11
C PHE A 49 -20.27 1.92 3.40
N HIS A 50 -20.68 0.75 2.90
CA HIS A 50 -22.07 0.34 3.02
C HIS A 50 -22.38 0.31 4.52
N ALA A 51 -23.41 1.07 4.91
CA ALA A 51 -24.03 0.98 6.22
C ALA A 51 -24.35 -0.47 6.64
N SER A 52 -24.30 -1.44 5.72
CA SER A 52 -24.43 -2.87 5.98
C SER A 52 -23.27 -3.51 6.75
N SER A 53 -22.03 -3.02 6.69
CA SER A 53 -20.93 -3.63 7.48
C SER A 53 -20.98 -3.19 8.95
N LEU A 54 -21.17 -1.89 9.20
CA LEU A 54 -21.42 -1.36 10.55
C LEU A 54 -22.79 -1.79 11.11
N GLY A 55 -23.81 -1.86 10.25
CA GLY A 55 -25.15 -2.33 10.63
C GLY A 55 -25.16 -3.80 11.03
N SER A 56 -24.38 -4.65 10.34
CA SER A 56 -24.22 -6.06 10.71
C SER A 56 -23.55 -6.21 12.08
N LEU A 57 -22.43 -5.50 12.32
CA LEU A 57 -21.71 -5.55 13.59
C LEU A 57 -22.58 -5.06 14.77
N PHE A 58 -23.35 -3.98 14.58
CA PHE A 58 -24.25 -3.47 15.62
C PHE A 58 -25.45 -4.38 15.86
N SER A 59 -26.03 -4.96 14.80
CA SER A 59 -27.17 -5.88 14.94
C SER A 59 -26.82 -7.17 15.69
N THR A 60 -25.58 -7.66 15.53
CA THR A 60 -25.08 -8.84 16.23
C THR A 60 -24.66 -8.55 17.68
N MET A 61 -24.18 -7.33 17.98
CA MET A 61 -23.72 -6.97 19.33
C MET A 61 -24.82 -6.46 20.27
N TRP A 62 -25.86 -5.81 19.75
CA TRP A 62 -26.91 -5.15 20.57
C TRP A 62 -28.34 -5.53 20.18
N GLY A 63 -28.51 -6.48 19.24
CA GLY A 63 -29.82 -6.89 18.72
C GLY A 63 -30.36 -5.90 17.68
N GLY A 64 -30.89 -6.42 16.57
CA GLY A 64 -31.29 -5.62 15.40
C GLY A 64 -32.32 -4.51 15.65
N VAL A 65 -33.08 -4.59 16.75
CA VAL A 65 -34.09 -3.58 17.13
C VAL A 65 -33.45 -2.25 17.56
N VAL A 66 -32.29 -2.30 18.22
CA VAL A 66 -31.58 -1.10 18.69
C VAL A 66 -31.05 -0.28 17.51
N TRP A 67 -30.59 -0.95 16.45
CA TRP A 67 -30.06 -0.30 15.25
C TRP A 67 -31.13 0.50 14.51
N LEU A 68 -32.35 -0.05 14.38
CA LEU A 68 -33.47 0.63 13.72
C LEU A 68 -33.92 1.89 14.51
N LEU A 69 -33.97 1.77 15.84
CA LEU A 69 -34.22 2.91 16.73
C LEU A 69 -33.15 3.99 16.57
N MET A 70 -31.86 3.63 16.61
CA MET A 70 -30.73 4.57 16.46
C MET A 70 -30.75 5.34 15.13
N LEU A 71 -31.28 4.72 14.06
CA LEU A 71 -31.45 5.35 12.75
C LEU A 71 -32.64 6.34 12.75
N ALA A 72 -33.73 6.00 13.47
CA ALA A 72 -34.91 6.86 13.62
C ALA A 72 -34.67 8.10 14.52
N ILE A 73 -33.79 8.01 15.52
CA ILE A 73 -33.40 9.14 16.41
C ILE A 73 -32.12 9.86 15.95
N GLY A 74 -31.55 9.52 14.78
CA GLY A 74 -30.38 10.21 14.21
C GLY A 74 -29.06 10.00 14.97
N VAL A 75 -29.00 9.03 15.87
CA VAL A 75 -27.85 8.77 16.77
C VAL A 75 -26.60 8.31 16.01
N VAL A 76 -26.79 7.70 14.84
CA VAL A 76 -25.70 7.29 13.94
C VAL A 76 -24.82 8.48 13.52
N ALA A 77 -25.42 9.64 13.26
CA ALA A 77 -24.69 10.86 12.94
C ALA A 77 -23.99 11.48 14.17
N TYR A 78 -24.61 11.37 15.35
CA TYR A 78 -24.08 11.92 16.61
C TYR A 78 -22.81 11.17 17.09
N LEU A 79 -22.77 9.84 16.96
CA LEU A 79 -21.56 9.07 17.26
C LEU A 79 -20.42 9.40 16.28
N TRP A 80 -20.72 9.49 14.98
CA TRP A 80 -19.74 9.86 13.96
C TRP A 80 -19.13 11.24 14.24
N PHE A 81 -19.95 12.24 14.57
CA PHE A 81 -19.49 13.59 14.94
C PHE A 81 -18.60 13.59 16.20
N ARG A 82 -18.96 12.80 17.23
CA ARG A 82 -18.19 12.73 18.48
C ARG A 82 -16.84 12.03 18.29
N THR A 83 -16.73 11.00 17.46
CA THR A 83 -15.44 10.38 17.11
C THR A 83 -14.57 11.29 16.26
N SER A 84 -15.15 12.00 15.30
CA SER A 84 -14.42 12.95 14.44
C SER A 84 -13.81 14.11 15.24
N ASN A 85 -14.53 14.62 16.25
CA ASN A 85 -14.02 15.68 17.12
C ASN A 85 -12.95 15.22 18.12
N LYS A 86 -12.82 13.91 18.39
CA LYS A 86 -11.77 13.38 19.27
C LYS A 86 -10.42 13.17 18.57
N LEU A 87 -10.40 13.22 17.24
CA LEU A 87 -9.18 13.11 16.43
C LEU A 87 -8.62 14.48 16.02
N ALA A 88 -9.36 15.55 16.29
CA ALA A 88 -8.99 16.94 15.98
C ALA A 88 -8.23 17.64 17.11
N ARG A 89 -7.64 16.89 18.06
CA ARG A 89 -6.78 17.43 19.11
C ARG A 89 -5.53 16.59 19.27
#